data_AF-H0E1N3-F1
#
_entry.id   AF-H0E1N3-F1
#
_cell.length_a   1.000
_cell.length_b   1.000
_cell.length_c   1.000
_cell.angle_alpha   90.00
_cell.angle_beta   90.00
_cell.angle_gamma   90.00
#
_symmetry.space_group_name_H-M   'P 1'
#
loop_
_entity.id
_entity.type
_entity.pdbx_description
1 polymer ?
#
loop_
_entity_poly.entity_id
_entity_poly.type
_entity_poly.pdbx_seq_one_letter_code
_entity_poly.pdbx_strand_id
1 'polypeptide(L)'
;MYHHLSRAIYRDLVRNLPAGGSPAARQRILEACEATIERLVTDPELFAHPARTLFQDVRTLYPMTVQARLWQTLERDLEPLAHELRERPELAHALAGTTPSCQATTRSSTPCRREPVNGTPYCPSHQHLLQMERFEERLERVA
;
A
#
# COMPACT_ATOMS: atom_id res chain seq x y z
N MET A 1 11.67 -7.14 1.24
CA MET A 1 12.72 -6.10 1.45
C MET A 1 12.18 -4.79 2.06
N TYR A 2 10.89 -4.70 2.41
CA TYR A 2 10.23 -3.48 2.88
C TYR A 2 10.37 -3.17 4.39
N HIS A 3 11.02 -4.03 5.19
CA HIS A 3 11.07 -3.88 6.65
C HIS A 3 11.68 -2.55 7.15
N HIS A 4 12.53 -1.89 6.36
CA HIS A 4 13.09 -0.60 6.75
C HIS A 4 12.01 0.52 6.76
N LEU A 5 11.01 0.45 5.87
CA LEU A 5 9.88 1.38 5.82
C LEU A 5 8.97 1.19 7.03
N SER A 6 8.59 -0.06 7.35
CA SER A 6 7.77 -0.36 8.53
C SER A 6 8.46 0.09 9.83
N ARG A 7 9.79 -0.08 9.92
CA ARG A 7 10.59 0.37 11.07
C ARG A 7 10.69 1.89 11.18
N ALA A 8 10.70 2.62 10.07
CA ALA A 8 10.66 4.08 10.10
C ALA A 8 9.36 4.57 10.74
N ILE A 9 8.21 4.11 10.24
CA ILE A 9 6.89 4.47 10.76
C ILE A 9 6.74 4.02 12.22
N TYR A 10 7.17 2.79 12.55
CA TYR A 10 7.16 2.29 13.93
C TYR A 10 7.90 3.23 14.90
N ARG A 11 9.09 3.72 14.54
CA ARG A 11 9.86 4.64 15.41
C ARG A 11 9.09 5.93 15.65
N ASP A 12 8.46 6.47 14.62
CA ASP A 12 7.66 7.69 14.70
C ASP A 12 6.41 7.48 15.58
N LEU A 13 5.75 6.33 15.44
CA LEU A 13 4.60 5.96 16.26
C LEU A 13 4.96 5.77 17.74
N VAL A 14 6.06 5.07 18.04
CA VAL A 14 6.49 4.84 19.42
C VAL A 14 6.93 6.14 20.10
N ARG A 15 7.49 7.11 19.38
CA ARG A 15 7.81 8.44 19.94
C ARG A 15 6.58 9.19 20.46
N ASN A 16 5.40 8.88 19.92
CA ASN A 16 4.14 9.49 20.34
C ASN A 16 3.42 8.72 21.46
N LEU A 17 3.95 7.58 21.93
CA LEU A 17 3.36 6.84 23.03
C LEU A 17 3.68 7.48 24.39
N PRO A 18 2.69 7.59 25.30
CA PRO A 18 2.95 8.05 26.67
C PRO A 18 3.89 7.08 27.39
N ALA A 19 4.95 7.61 28.01
CA ALA A 19 6.02 6.82 28.65
C ALA A 19 6.63 5.73 27.72
N GLY A 20 6.52 5.91 26.40
CA GLY A 20 6.93 4.93 25.39
C GLY A 20 6.02 3.70 25.27
N GLY A 21 4.95 3.57 26.08
CA GLY A 21 4.02 2.45 26.01
C GLY A 21 4.58 1.11 26.50
N SER A 22 3.67 0.17 26.79
CA SER A 22 4.01 -1.18 27.23
C SER A 22 4.66 -1.99 26.10
N PRO A 23 5.43 -3.05 26.41
CA PRO A 23 5.98 -3.95 25.39
C PRO A 23 4.90 -4.52 24.45
N ALA A 24 3.73 -4.86 24.99
CA ALA A 24 2.60 -5.34 24.20
C ALA A 24 2.04 -4.27 23.24
N ALA A 25 1.96 -3.00 23.67
CA ALA A 25 1.53 -1.91 22.79
C ALA A 25 2.54 -1.70 21.64
N ARG A 26 3.84 -1.72 21.94
CA ARG A 26 4.89 -1.60 20.92
C ARG A 26 4.85 -2.74 19.92
N GLN A 27 4.63 -3.97 20.39
CA GLN A 27 4.49 -5.14 19.51
C GLN A 27 3.30 -4.99 18.56
N ARG A 28 2.13 -4.59 19.06
CA ARG A 28 0.94 -4.37 18.23
C ARG A 28 1.15 -3.26 17.19
N ILE A 29 1.86 -2.20 17.55
CA ILE A 29 2.20 -1.12 16.59
C ILE A 29 3.12 -1.65 15.50
N LEU A 30 4.14 -2.43 15.87
CA LEU A 30 5.07 -3.01 14.91
C LEU A 30 4.34 -3.92 13.91
N GLU A 31 3.49 -4.81 14.40
CA GLU A 31 2.68 -5.71 13.57
C GLU A 31 1.76 -4.93 12.63
N ALA A 32 1.08 -3.89 13.13
CA ALA A 32 0.23 -3.04 12.30
C ALA A 32 1.02 -2.28 11.21
N CYS A 33 2.22 -1.78 11.54
CA CYS A 33 3.11 -1.15 10.57
C CYS A 33 3.60 -2.14 9.50
N GLU A 34 3.97 -3.36 9.90
CA GLU A 34 4.42 -4.41 8.98
C GLU A 34 3.28 -4.83 8.05
N ALA A 35 2.08 -5.10 8.57
CA ALA A 35 0.91 -5.45 7.76
C ALA A 35 0.50 -4.33 6.79
N THR A 36 0.55 -3.07 7.24
CA THR A 36 0.22 -1.91 6.38
C THR A 36 1.23 -1.78 5.24
N ILE A 37 2.53 -1.84 5.52
CA ILE A 37 3.57 -1.70 4.50
C ILE A 37 3.60 -2.91 3.57
N GLU A 38 3.41 -4.12 4.09
CA GLU A 38 3.31 -5.34 3.28
C GLU A 38 2.19 -5.19 2.24
N ARG A 39 0.97 -4.85 2.69
CA ARG A 39 -0.16 -4.63 1.77
C ARG A 39 0.10 -3.50 0.79
N LEU A 40 0.70 -2.39 1.23
CA LEU A 40 1.01 -1.24 0.38
C LEU A 40 2.00 -1.59 -0.73
N VAL A 41 2.92 -2.49 -0.44
CA VAL A 41 3.97 -2.93 -1.38
C VAL A 41 3.48 -4.07 -2.28
N THR A 42 2.58 -4.93 -1.81
CA THR A 42 2.02 -6.04 -2.59
C THR A 42 0.91 -5.59 -3.52
N ASP A 43 -0.02 -4.75 -3.05
CA ASP A 43 -1.22 -4.35 -3.79
C ASP A 43 -1.48 -2.83 -3.67
N PRO A 44 -0.58 -1.96 -4.17
CA PRO A 44 -0.69 -0.51 -4.01
C PRO A 44 -1.95 0.08 -4.65
N GLU A 45 -2.38 -0.47 -5.80
CA GLU A 45 -3.58 0.00 -6.51
C GLU A 45 -4.88 -0.33 -5.75
N LEU A 46 -4.91 -1.43 -5.00
CA LEU A 46 -6.08 -1.88 -4.25
C LEU A 46 -6.12 -1.32 -2.82
N PHE A 47 -5.04 -0.69 -2.35
CA PHE A 47 -4.94 -0.15 -0.99
C PHE A 47 -5.09 1.36 -0.96
N ALA A 48 -6.31 1.84 -1.17
CA ALA A 48 -6.62 3.27 -1.36
C ALA A 48 -6.34 4.17 -0.14
N HIS A 49 -6.38 3.67 1.09
CA HIS A 49 -6.33 4.50 2.31
C HIS A 49 -5.41 3.94 3.41
N PRO A 50 -4.09 3.82 3.18
CA PRO A 50 -3.17 3.18 4.12
C PRO A 50 -3.07 3.91 5.46
N ALA A 51 -3.03 5.25 5.46
CA ALA A 51 -2.99 6.04 6.68
C ALA A 51 -4.23 5.81 7.56
N ARG A 52 -5.41 5.75 6.94
CA ARG A 52 -6.68 5.46 7.62
C ARG A 52 -6.69 4.08 8.26
N THR A 53 -6.26 3.06 7.53
CA THR A 53 -6.18 1.69 8.03
C THR A 53 -5.24 1.61 9.22
N LEU A 54 -3.99 2.08 9.09
CA LEU A 54 -3.03 2.02 10.18
C LEU A 54 -3.49 2.81 11.41
N PHE A 55 -4.08 4.00 11.20
CA PHE A 55 -4.65 4.78 12.30
C PHE A 55 -5.72 4.01 13.06
N GLN A 56 -6.64 3.36 12.37
CA GLN A 56 -7.71 2.59 12.99
C GLN A 56 -7.17 1.43 13.83
N ASP A 57 -6.11 0.76 13.36
CA ASP A 57 -5.49 -0.38 14.03
C ASP A 57 -4.77 0.03 15.33
N VAL A 58 -4.17 1.22 15.37
CA VAL A 58 -3.32 1.63 16.50
C VAL A 58 -3.95 2.68 17.42
N ARG A 59 -4.98 3.44 16.99
CA ARG A 59 -5.51 4.60 17.74
C ARG A 59 -5.89 4.29 19.19
N THR A 60 -6.36 3.08 19.48
CA THR A 60 -6.80 2.67 20.83
C THR A 60 -5.62 2.54 21.81
N LEU A 61 -4.39 2.47 21.30
CA LEU A 61 -3.16 2.46 22.11
C LEU A 61 -2.74 3.86 22.54
N TYR A 62 -3.37 4.90 21.99
CA TYR A 62 -3.03 6.30 22.22
C TYR A 62 -4.16 7.04 22.96
N PRO A 63 -3.82 7.93 23.92
CA PRO A 63 -4.77 8.87 24.48
C PRO A 63 -5.42 9.73 23.40
N MET A 64 -6.71 10.07 23.56
CA MET A 64 -7.45 10.88 22.57
C MET A 64 -6.76 12.21 22.27
N THR A 65 -6.08 12.81 23.25
CA THR A 65 -5.39 14.10 23.14
C THR A 65 -4.24 14.11 22.13
N VAL A 66 -3.66 12.95 21.78
CA VAL A 66 -2.56 12.84 20.82
C VAL A 66 -3.00 12.26 19.46
N GLN A 67 -4.23 11.78 19.34
CA GLN A 67 -4.72 11.10 18.12
C GLN A 67 -4.74 12.02 16.89
N ALA A 68 -4.99 13.32 17.05
CA ALA A 68 -4.94 14.27 15.93
C ALA A 68 -3.51 14.43 15.36
N ARG A 69 -2.50 14.50 16.22
CA ARG A 69 -1.08 14.56 15.82
C ARG A 69 -0.62 13.24 15.19
N LEU A 70 -1.09 12.13 15.75
CA LEU A 70 -0.88 10.79 15.20
C LEU A 70 -1.43 10.69 13.77
N TRP A 71 -2.66 11.15 13.54
CA TRP A 71 -3.28 11.19 12.21
C TRP A 71 -2.43 11.97 11.20
N GLN A 72 -2.02 13.19 11.55
CA GLN A 72 -1.16 14.03 10.69
C GLN A 72 0.20 13.38 10.37
N THR A 73 0.76 12.64 11.32
CA THR A 73 2.02 11.91 11.14
C THR A 73 1.83 10.79 10.12
N LEU A 74 0.75 10.02 10.26
CA LEU A 74 0.45 8.93 9.35
C LEU A 74 0.13 9.42 7.93
N GLU A 75 -0.67 10.48 7.77
CA GLU A 75 -0.92 11.05 6.45
C GLU A 75 0.35 11.54 5.77
N ARG A 76 1.19 12.30 6.50
CA ARG A 76 2.44 12.82 5.98
C ARG A 76 3.39 11.71 5.51
N ASP A 77 3.45 10.61 6.26
CA ASP A 77 4.44 9.57 6.00
C ASP A 77 3.94 8.52 4.99
N LEU A 78 2.64 8.19 5.01
CA LEU A 78 2.07 7.11 4.17
C LEU A 78 1.49 7.61 2.84
N GLU A 79 0.90 8.81 2.76
CA GLU A 79 0.25 9.25 1.53
C GLU A 79 1.24 9.44 0.37
N PRO A 80 2.41 10.10 0.57
CA PRO A 80 3.40 10.22 -0.50
C PRO A 80 3.97 8.87 -0.91
N LEU A 81 4.20 7.96 0.05
CA LEU A 81 4.69 6.62 -0.21
C LEU A 81 3.67 5.81 -1.04
N ALA A 82 2.39 5.88 -0.67
CA ALA A 82 1.32 5.21 -1.39
C ALA A 82 1.17 5.74 -2.82
N HIS A 83 1.30 7.04 -3.01
CA HIS A 83 1.30 7.66 -4.33
C HIS A 83 2.51 7.18 -5.15
N GLU A 84 3.72 7.21 -4.60
CA GLU A 84 4.92 6.77 -5.32
C GLU A 84 4.82 5.30 -5.76
N LEU A 85 4.32 4.41 -4.91
CA LEU A 85 4.18 2.99 -5.24
C LEU A 85 3.11 2.70 -6.30
N ARG A 86 2.08 3.54 -6.38
CA ARG A 86 1.07 3.47 -7.46
C ARG A 86 1.62 3.96 -8.80
N GLU A 87 2.36 5.07 -8.79
CA GLU A 87 2.97 5.61 -10.00
C GLU A 87 4.15 4.77 -10.52
N ARG A 88 4.76 3.97 -9.62
CA ARG A 88 5.96 3.18 -9.91
C ARG A 88 5.83 1.73 -9.44
N PRO A 89 5.05 0.89 -10.14
CA PRO A 89 4.86 -0.52 -9.78
C PRO A 89 6.17 -1.31 -9.69
N GLU A 90 7.20 -0.93 -10.44
CA GLU A 90 8.52 -1.55 -10.38
C GLU A 90 9.20 -1.38 -9.01
N LEU A 91 8.96 -0.24 -8.34
CA LEU A 91 9.46 0.01 -7.00
C LEU A 91 8.73 -0.89 -5.98
N ALA A 92 7.41 -1.03 -6.12
CA ALA A 92 6.61 -1.93 -5.29
C ALA A 92 7.12 -3.37 -5.42
N HIS A 93 7.30 -3.88 -6.64
CA HIS A 93 7.88 -5.20 -6.88
C HIS A 93 9.28 -5.36 -6.29
N ALA A 94 10.17 -4.38 -6.45
CA ALA A 94 11.51 -4.41 -5.87
C ALA A 94 11.48 -4.47 -4.32
N LEU A 95 10.59 -3.71 -3.68
CA LEU A 95 10.42 -3.72 -2.22
C LEU A 95 9.79 -5.03 -1.70
N ALA A 96 8.85 -5.58 -2.47
CA ALA A 96 8.23 -6.88 -2.21
C ALA A 96 9.24 -8.03 -2.39
N GLY A 97 10.25 -7.85 -3.24
CA GLY A 97 11.09 -8.94 -3.73
C GLY A 97 10.36 -9.83 -4.74
N THR A 98 9.38 -9.28 -5.47
CA THR A 98 8.61 -9.96 -6.49
C THR A 98 8.96 -9.41 -7.88
N THR A 99 8.57 -10.13 -8.92
CA THR A 99 8.66 -9.64 -10.31
C THR A 99 7.29 -9.15 -10.78
N PRO A 100 7.24 -8.16 -11.68
CA PRO A 100 5.98 -7.74 -12.30
C PRO A 100 5.23 -8.91 -12.94
N SER A 101 3.91 -8.92 -12.77
CA SER A 101 3.03 -9.93 -13.37
C SER A 101 1.80 -9.27 -13.98
N CYS A 102 1.27 -9.89 -15.03
CA CYS A 102 0.08 -9.43 -15.74
C CYS A 102 -1.13 -9.31 -14.80
N GLN A 103 -1.79 -8.16 -14.80
CA GLN A 103 -2.94 -7.88 -13.90
C GLN A 103 -4.23 -8.64 -14.29
N ALA A 104 -4.26 -9.29 -15.45
CA ALA A 104 -5.44 -10.02 -15.90
C ALA A 104 -5.74 -11.26 -15.04
N THR A 105 -7.02 -11.57 -14.88
CA THR A 105 -7.48 -12.87 -14.39
C THR A 105 -7.80 -13.79 -15.57
N THR A 106 -7.48 -15.08 -15.44
CA THR A 106 -7.81 -16.08 -16.46
C THR A 106 -9.28 -16.49 -16.36
N ARG A 107 -9.79 -17.20 -17.38
CA ARG A 107 -11.14 -17.81 -17.36
C ARG A 107 -11.41 -18.73 -16.16
N SER A 108 -10.37 -19.24 -15.52
CA SER A 108 -10.45 -20.07 -14.31
C SER A 108 -10.42 -19.23 -13.02
N SER A 109 -10.58 -17.91 -13.13
CA SER A 109 -10.48 -16.95 -12.02
C SER A 109 -9.14 -16.96 -11.29
N THR A 110 -8.06 -17.40 -11.95
CA THR A 110 -6.70 -17.37 -11.39
C THR A 110 -5.91 -16.18 -11.96
N PRO A 111 -5.05 -15.52 -11.18
CA PRO A 111 -4.20 -14.44 -11.69
C PRO A 111 -3.25 -14.91 -12.79
N CYS A 112 -3.08 -14.10 -13.83
CA CYS A 112 -2.12 -14.36 -14.89
C CYS A 112 -0.69 -14.20 -14.36
N ARG A 113 0.16 -15.22 -14.52
CA ARG A 113 1.55 -15.18 -14.03
C ARG A 113 2.58 -14.77 -15.09
N ARG A 114 2.12 -14.34 -16.27
CA ARG A 114 3.00 -13.93 -17.36
C ARG A 114 3.55 -12.54 -17.10
N GLU A 115 4.79 -12.31 -17.52
CA GLU A 115 5.40 -10.99 -17.46
C GLU A 115 4.63 -9.99 -18.36
N PRO A 116 4.35 -8.79 -17.84
CA PRO A 116 3.71 -7.73 -18.63
C PRO A 116 4.67 -7.16 -19.69
N VAL A 117 4.12 -6.56 -20.74
CA VAL A 117 4.93 -5.84 -21.73
C VAL A 117 5.35 -4.50 -21.15
N ASN A 118 6.61 -4.10 -21.37
CA ASN A 118 7.18 -2.83 -20.90
C ASN A 118 6.21 -1.66 -21.05
N GLY A 119 5.93 -0.98 -19.94
CA GLY A 119 5.05 0.19 -19.90
C GLY A 119 3.55 -0.13 -19.94
N THR A 120 3.14 -1.39 -19.76
CA THR A 120 1.73 -1.78 -19.67
C THR A 120 1.50 -2.75 -18.51
N PRO A 121 0.29 -2.83 -17.94
CA PRO A 121 -0.03 -3.78 -16.87
C PRO A 121 -0.29 -5.22 -17.38
N TYR A 122 -0.29 -5.44 -18.69
CA TYR A 122 -0.74 -6.71 -19.31
C TYR A 122 0.36 -7.42 -20.11
N CYS A 123 0.35 -8.76 -20.08
CA CYS A 123 1.19 -9.57 -20.96
C CYS A 123 0.71 -9.52 -22.43
N PRO A 124 1.50 -9.98 -23.41
CA PRO A 124 1.13 -9.90 -24.83
C PRO A 124 -0.27 -10.47 -25.17
N SER A 125 -0.70 -11.52 -24.46
CA SER A 125 -2.01 -12.13 -24.68
C SER A 125 -3.20 -11.34 -24.11
N HIS A 126 -2.95 -10.43 -23.18
CA HIS A 126 -3.98 -9.64 -22.51
C HIS A 126 -3.91 -8.15 -22.86
N GLN A 127 -3.12 -7.75 -23.87
CA GLN A 127 -3.05 -6.36 -24.34
C GLN A 127 -4.40 -5.78 -24.80
N HIS A 128 -5.37 -6.64 -25.17
CA HIS A 128 -6.71 -6.19 -25.52
C HIS A 128 -7.48 -5.60 -24.33
N LEU A 129 -7.19 -6.01 -23.09
CA LEU A 129 -7.84 -5.45 -21.89
C LEU A 129 -7.47 -3.97 -21.70
N LEU A 130 -6.22 -3.61 -21.98
CA LEU A 130 -5.77 -2.21 -21.97
C LEU A 130 -6.57 -1.34 -22.96
N GLN A 131 -6.96 -1.90 -24.10
CA GLN A 131 -7.76 -1.17 -25.08
C GLN A 131 -9.19 -0.94 -24.57
N MET A 132 -9.74 -1.91 -23.84
CA MET A 132 -11.07 -1.81 -23.23
C MET A 132 -11.09 -0.77 -22.11
N GLU A 133 -10.14 -0.82 -21.17
CA GLU A 133 -10.01 0.16 -20.08
C GLU A 133 -9.89 1.59 -20.61
N ARG A 134 -9.00 1.81 -21.58
CA ARG A 134 -8.82 3.14 -22.22
C ARG A 134 -10.08 3.63 -22.93
N PHE A 135 -10.93 2.72 -23.40
CA PHE A 135 -12.20 3.07 -24.02
C PHE A 135 -13.23 3.46 -22.97
N GLU A 136 -13.33 2.68 -21.88
CA GLU A 136 -14.19 2.98 -20.73
C GLU A 136 -13.85 4.33 -20.11
N GLU A 137 -12.57 4.60 -19.82
CA GLU A 137 -12.10 5.90 -19.30
C GLU A 137 -12.50 7.07 -20.21
N ARG A 138 -12.50 6.86 -21.54
CA ARG A 138 -12.88 7.89 -22.50
C ARG A 138 -14.38 8.15 -22.47
N LEU A 139 -15.20 7.11 -22.32
CA LEU A 139 -16.64 7.25 -22.17
C LEU A 139 -16.97 8.00 -20.88
N GLU A 140 -16.31 7.66 -19.77
CA GLU A 140 -16.51 8.31 -18.48
C GLU A 140 -16.14 9.80 -18.49
N ARG A 141 -15.14 10.21 -19.28
CA ARG A 141 -14.75 11.62 -19.41
C ARG A 141 -15.72 12.48 -20.23
N VAL A 142 -16.61 11.86 -21.00
CA VAL A 142 -17.57 12.56 -21.88
C VAL A 142 -18.97 12.62 -21.24
N ALA A 143 -19.24 11.78 -20.23
CA ALA A 143 -20.46 11.76 -19.45
C ALA A 143 -20.45 12.84 -18.35
#